data_AF-A0A669CVD5-F1
#
_entry.id   AF-A0A669CVD5-F1
#
_cell.length_a   1.000
_cell.length_b   1.000
_cell.length_c   1.000
_cell.angle_alpha   90.00
_cell.angle_beta   90.00
_cell.angle_gamma   90.00
#
_symmetry.space_group_name_H-M   'P 1'
#
loop_
_entity.id
_entity.type
_entity.pdbx_description
1 polymer ?
#
loop_
_entity_poly.entity_id
_entity_poly.type
_entity_poly.pdbx_seq_one_letter_code
_entity_poly.pdbx_strand_id
1 'polypeptide(L)'
;MHACSNNSVETRVLLHFVLWNVKGLNNLVKRSKVFSHLKSFKPDVMFLQETHLNINSQKRLSCKWIGQIYHSRFNYKARGTAILIRKGVPFEHSEVISDPNGRYIVVVGKLFNTPLILANIYGPNWDNAQFFLNFFSTLPDLNSYKLILGGDFNCVLHPQLDRSSVRSSNNLSSAAVAINSLLRSYGLSDPWRVKNPTTKQFSFFSPVHHSYSRIDYFIVDNQRLPRPRSQSY
;
A
#
# COMPACT_ATOMS: atom_id res chain seq x y z
N MET A 1 31.86 38.68 17.71
CA MET A 1 31.35 37.84 16.61
C MET A 1 30.38 36.82 17.21
N HIS A 2 29.09 37.02 16.97
CA HIS A 2 28.04 36.10 17.39
C HIS A 2 28.04 34.86 16.49
N ALA A 3 28.11 33.67 17.08
CA ALA A 3 27.69 32.44 16.43
C ALA A 3 26.51 31.89 17.23
N CYS A 4 25.29 32.27 16.84
CA CYS A 4 24.09 31.56 17.27
C CYS A 4 24.09 30.19 16.58
N SER A 5 24.34 29.13 17.35
CA SER A 5 24.02 27.77 16.95
C SER A 5 22.49 27.63 16.92
N ASN A 6 21.90 27.81 15.73
CA ASN A 6 20.50 27.46 15.48
C ASN A 6 20.35 25.94 15.55
N ASN A 7 20.13 25.42 16.75
CA ASN A 7 19.52 24.10 16.92
C ASN A 7 18.04 24.23 16.57
N SER A 8 17.72 24.22 15.28
CA SER A 8 16.35 24.01 14.84
C SER A 8 15.93 22.60 15.27
N VAL A 9 15.06 22.53 16.27
CA VAL A 9 14.36 21.30 16.62
C VAL A 9 13.47 20.95 15.43
N GLU A 10 13.97 20.06 14.56
CA GLU A 10 13.24 19.57 13.41
C GLU A 10 11.98 18.86 13.92
N THR A 11 10.82 19.52 13.78
CA THR A 11 9.55 19.00 14.27
C THR A 11 9.20 17.80 13.40
N ARG A 12 9.44 16.59 13.92
CA ARG A 12 9.17 15.33 13.21
C ARG A 12 7.66 15.17 13.01
N VAL A 13 7.18 15.49 11.80
CA VAL A 13 5.80 15.22 11.41
C VAL A 13 5.60 13.72 11.27
N LEU A 14 4.61 13.19 11.98
CA LEU A 14 4.19 11.80 11.83
C LEU A 14 3.01 11.71 10.87
N LEU A 15 3.15 10.80 9.91
CA LEU A 15 2.10 10.48 8.97
C LEU A 15 1.54 9.09 9.28
N HIS A 16 0.22 8.98 9.17
CA HIS A 16 -0.52 7.74 9.36
C HIS A 16 -0.99 7.19 8.01
N PHE A 17 -0.50 5.99 7.67
CA PHE A 17 -0.85 5.28 6.45
C PHE A 17 -1.81 4.14 6.77
N VAL A 18 -2.86 3.99 5.96
CA VAL A 18 -3.83 2.89 6.07
C VAL A 18 -3.91 2.14 4.75
N LEU A 19 -3.98 0.82 4.84
CA LEU A 19 -4.15 -0.09 3.72
C LEU A 19 -5.43 -0.90 3.92
N TRP A 20 -6.28 -1.01 2.90
CA TRP A 20 -7.50 -1.81 3.00
C TRP A 20 -8.03 -2.32 1.65
N ASN A 21 -8.12 -3.64 1.49
CA ASN A 21 -8.97 -4.27 0.49
C ASN A 21 -10.44 -4.14 0.92
N VAL A 22 -11.19 -3.23 0.28
CA VAL A 22 -12.54 -2.84 0.68
C VAL A 22 -13.64 -3.72 0.07
N LYS A 23 -13.30 -4.63 -0.85
CA LYS A 23 -14.23 -5.59 -1.49
C LYS A 23 -15.48 -4.94 -2.10
N GLY A 24 -15.31 -3.79 -2.74
CA GLY A 24 -16.33 -3.05 -3.48
C GLY A 24 -16.96 -1.89 -2.71
N LEU A 25 -17.07 -0.72 -3.37
CA LEU A 25 -17.61 0.54 -2.83
C LEU A 25 -18.82 1.08 -3.62
N ASN A 26 -19.44 0.25 -4.46
CA ASN A 26 -20.60 0.66 -5.25
C ASN A 26 -21.84 0.95 -4.37
N ASN A 27 -22.09 0.12 -3.36
CA ASN A 27 -23.20 0.31 -2.43
C ASN A 27 -22.97 1.53 -1.52
N LEU A 28 -23.94 2.44 -1.47
CA LEU A 28 -23.84 3.71 -0.74
C LEU A 28 -23.69 3.52 0.76
N VAL A 29 -24.47 2.62 1.37
CA VAL A 29 -24.44 2.34 2.81
C VAL A 29 -23.10 1.76 3.21
N LYS A 30 -22.61 0.75 2.47
CA LYS A 30 -21.29 0.17 2.69
C LYS A 30 -20.20 1.22 2.55
N ARG A 31 -20.22 2.02 1.48
CA ARG A 31 -19.24 3.09 1.25
C ARG A 31 -19.22 4.09 2.40
N SER A 32 -20.38 4.52 2.89
CA SER A 32 -20.49 5.44 4.03
C SER A 32 -19.87 4.84 5.30
N LYS A 33 -20.15 3.56 5.59
CA LYS A 33 -19.55 2.84 6.73
C LYS A 33 -18.03 2.73 6.61
N VAL A 34 -17.52 2.35 5.43
CA VAL A 34 -16.08 2.27 5.15
C VAL A 34 -15.41 3.62 5.37
N PHE A 35 -15.95 4.70 4.83
CA PHE A 35 -15.35 6.03 4.98
C PHE A 35 -15.42 6.56 6.42
N SER A 36 -16.48 6.24 7.15
CA SER A 36 -16.60 6.58 8.57
C SER A 36 -15.55 5.85 9.40
N HIS A 37 -15.32 4.57 9.12
CA HIS A 37 -14.29 3.76 9.78
C HIS A 37 -12.87 4.22 9.41
N LEU A 38 -12.62 4.50 8.12
CA LEU A 38 -11.35 5.10 7.69
C LEU A 38 -11.08 6.41 8.44
N LYS A 39 -12.09 7.28 8.56
CA LYS A 39 -11.95 8.55 9.26
C LYS A 39 -11.61 8.37 10.75
N SER A 40 -12.09 7.32 11.42
CA SER A 40 -11.78 7.11 12.85
C SER A 40 -10.30 6.82 13.11
N PHE A 41 -9.58 6.27 12.14
CA PHE A 41 -8.13 6.09 12.22
C PHE A 41 -7.34 7.40 12.04
N LYS A 42 -7.99 8.49 11.63
CA LYS A 42 -7.33 9.76 11.27
C LYS A 42 -6.14 9.56 10.30
N PRO A 43 -6.31 8.88 9.15
CA PRO A 43 -5.23 8.59 8.21
C PRO A 43 -4.85 9.80 7.37
N ASP A 44 -3.56 9.94 7.06
CA ASP A 44 -3.02 10.92 6.12
C ASP A 44 -3.12 10.41 4.68
N VAL A 45 -2.75 9.15 4.48
CA VAL A 45 -2.75 8.50 3.16
C VAL A 45 -3.42 7.13 3.29
N MET A 46 -4.30 6.82 2.35
CA MET A 46 -5.05 5.56 2.32
C MET A 46 -4.85 4.84 1.00
N PHE A 47 -4.55 3.56 1.07
CA PHE A 47 -4.36 2.65 -0.05
C PHE A 47 -5.54 1.69 -0.07
N LEU A 48 -6.44 1.83 -1.04
CA LEU A 48 -7.64 0.99 -1.16
C LEU A 48 -7.53 0.05 -2.36
N GLN A 49 -7.83 -1.24 -2.16
CA GLN A 49 -7.91 -2.24 -3.24
C GLN A 49 -9.35 -2.72 -3.38
N GLU A 50 -9.66 -3.31 -4.53
CA GLU A 50 -11.00 -3.79 -4.86
C GLU A 50 -12.09 -2.73 -4.66
N THR A 51 -11.86 -1.50 -5.12
CA THR A 51 -12.90 -0.46 -5.05
C THR A 51 -14.13 -0.82 -5.88
N HIS A 52 -13.94 -1.61 -6.96
CA HIS A 52 -14.92 -2.00 -7.97
C HIS A 52 -15.62 -0.80 -8.63
N LEU A 53 -15.00 0.39 -8.60
CA LEU A 53 -15.55 1.60 -9.21
C LEU A 53 -15.05 1.71 -10.65
N ASN A 54 -15.99 1.86 -11.59
CA ASN A 54 -15.66 2.27 -12.95
C ASN A 54 -15.23 3.74 -12.99
N ILE A 55 -14.66 4.18 -14.12
CA ILE A 55 -14.11 5.54 -14.31
C ILE A 55 -15.13 6.61 -13.90
N ASN A 56 -16.38 6.48 -14.34
CA ASN A 56 -17.45 7.44 -14.06
C ASN A 56 -17.87 7.51 -12.58
N SER A 57 -17.55 6.46 -11.81
CA SER A 57 -17.92 6.31 -10.41
C SER A 57 -16.80 6.67 -9.44
N GLN A 58 -15.58 6.94 -9.91
CA GLN A 58 -14.43 7.26 -9.05
C GLN A 58 -14.65 8.53 -8.20
N LYS A 59 -15.42 9.50 -8.72
CA LYS A 59 -15.84 10.71 -7.97
C LYS A 59 -16.56 10.41 -6.65
N ARG A 60 -17.11 9.19 -6.49
CA ARG A 60 -17.77 8.73 -5.26
C ARG A 60 -16.82 8.55 -4.08
N LEU A 61 -15.50 8.57 -4.33
CA LEU A 61 -14.47 8.58 -3.29
C LEU A 61 -14.24 9.98 -2.69
N SER A 62 -14.82 11.02 -3.30
CA SER A 62 -14.73 12.39 -2.81
C SER A 62 -15.61 12.61 -1.58
N CYS A 63 -15.03 13.24 -0.56
CA CYS A 63 -15.74 13.73 0.62
C CYS A 63 -14.94 14.86 1.29
N LYS A 64 -15.57 15.58 2.25
CA LYS A 64 -15.05 16.85 2.81
C LYS A 64 -13.61 16.81 3.34
N TRP A 65 -13.14 15.65 3.82
CA TRP A 65 -11.83 15.52 4.46
C TRP A 65 -10.75 14.90 3.55
N ILE A 66 -11.12 14.49 2.34
CA ILE A 66 -10.17 14.00 1.33
C ILE A 66 -9.77 15.17 0.43
N GLY A 67 -8.48 15.39 0.27
CA GLY A 67 -7.91 16.45 -0.55
C GLY A 67 -7.57 16.00 -1.96
N GLN A 68 -6.94 14.82 -2.10
CA GLN A 68 -6.48 14.31 -3.38
C GLN A 68 -6.90 12.85 -3.57
N ILE A 69 -7.24 12.47 -4.80
CA ILE A 69 -7.77 11.16 -5.17
C ILE A 69 -7.07 10.71 -6.44
N TYR A 70 -6.43 9.55 -6.36
CA TYR A 70 -5.84 8.86 -7.49
C TYR A 70 -6.46 7.48 -7.60
N HIS A 71 -6.86 7.07 -8.81
CA HIS A 71 -7.52 5.78 -9.02
C HIS A 71 -7.11 5.15 -10.34
N SER A 72 -6.94 3.83 -10.35
CA SER A 72 -6.62 3.07 -11.56
C SER A 72 -7.72 3.21 -12.64
N ARG A 73 -7.37 3.11 -13.92
CA ARG A 73 -8.27 3.43 -15.05
C ARG A 73 -9.11 2.26 -15.57
N PHE A 74 -9.40 1.26 -14.73
CA PHE A 74 -10.18 0.09 -15.16
C PHE A 74 -11.68 0.40 -15.21
N ASN A 75 -12.31 0.14 -16.36
CA ASN A 75 -13.69 0.53 -16.62
C ASN A 75 -14.73 -0.58 -16.33
N TYR A 76 -14.41 -1.51 -15.44
CA TYR A 76 -15.33 -2.58 -15.02
C TYR A 76 -15.55 -2.55 -13.51
N LYS A 77 -16.65 -3.15 -13.04
CA LYS A 77 -17.00 -3.26 -11.62
C LYS A 77 -16.28 -4.42 -10.93
N ALA A 78 -14.96 -4.48 -11.10
CA ALA A 78 -14.07 -5.45 -10.46
C ALA A 78 -12.72 -4.78 -10.21
N ARG A 79 -11.90 -5.33 -9.30
CA ARG A 79 -10.55 -4.79 -9.00
C ARG A 79 -10.62 -3.29 -8.64
N GLY A 80 -9.66 -2.50 -9.07
CA GLY A 80 -9.61 -1.07 -8.85
C GLY A 80 -8.78 -0.75 -7.61
N THR A 81 -7.70 -0.01 -7.80
CA THR A 81 -6.83 0.50 -6.74
C THR A 81 -6.97 2.01 -6.66
N ALA A 82 -6.95 2.54 -5.44
CA ALA A 82 -7.02 3.97 -5.18
C ALA A 82 -6.01 4.40 -4.12
N ILE A 83 -5.46 5.60 -4.28
CA ILE A 83 -4.70 6.30 -3.25
C ILE A 83 -5.47 7.57 -2.92
N LEU A 84 -5.88 7.70 -1.66
CA LEU A 84 -6.55 8.90 -1.15
C LEU A 84 -5.60 9.62 -0.21
N ILE A 85 -5.54 10.95 -0.32
CA ILE A 85 -4.72 11.79 0.55
C ILE A 85 -5.63 12.78 1.27
N ARG A 86 -5.51 12.83 2.60
CA ARG A 86 -6.29 13.73 3.46
C ARG A 86 -5.99 15.19 3.14
N LYS A 87 -7.01 16.04 3.24
CA LYS A 87 -6.88 17.48 3.07
C LYS A 87 -5.89 18.05 4.07
N GLY A 88 -4.96 18.89 3.59
CA GLY A 88 -3.90 19.50 4.41
C GLY A 88 -2.58 18.73 4.44
N VAL A 89 -2.53 17.49 3.94
CA VAL A 89 -1.26 16.80 3.71
C VAL A 89 -0.57 17.47 2.50
N PRO A 90 0.66 18.00 2.65
CA PRO A 90 1.35 18.73 1.58
C PRO A 90 2.05 17.75 0.64
N PHE A 91 1.24 17.05 -0.16
CA PHE A 91 1.70 16.19 -1.25
C PHE A 91 1.56 16.93 -2.59
N GLU A 92 2.68 17.09 -3.29
CA GLU A 92 2.75 17.70 -4.61
C GLU A 92 2.97 16.59 -5.64
N HIS A 93 1.92 16.20 -6.36
CA HIS A 93 2.03 15.18 -7.39
C HIS A 93 2.69 15.73 -8.65
N SER A 94 3.50 14.91 -9.31
CA SER A 94 4.13 15.20 -10.59
C SER A 94 3.71 14.23 -11.69
N GLU A 95 3.44 12.97 -11.34
CA GLU A 95 3.11 11.93 -12.32
C GLU A 95 2.18 10.87 -11.72
N VAL A 96 1.34 10.27 -12.57
CA VAL A 96 0.48 9.15 -12.21
C VAL A 96 0.60 8.06 -13.27
N ILE A 97 1.04 6.87 -12.85
CA ILE A 97 1.13 5.68 -13.70
C ILE A 97 0.02 4.72 -13.25
N SER A 98 -0.90 4.40 -14.16
CA SER A 98 -2.06 3.56 -13.85
C SER A 98 -2.04 2.30 -14.69
N ASP A 99 -2.28 1.16 -14.05
CA ASP A 99 -2.55 -0.08 -14.76
C ASP A 99 -3.89 -0.02 -15.51
N PRO A 100 -3.95 -0.36 -16.80
CA PRO A 100 -5.21 -0.49 -17.53
C PRO A 100 -6.12 -1.61 -16.98
N ASN A 101 -5.57 -2.61 -16.28
CA ASN A 101 -6.35 -3.73 -15.71
C ASN A 101 -6.85 -3.50 -14.28
N GLY A 102 -6.56 -2.33 -13.69
CA GLY A 102 -7.06 -1.94 -12.36
C GLY A 102 -6.35 -2.62 -11.19
N ARG A 103 -5.14 -3.16 -11.41
CA ARG A 103 -4.33 -3.89 -10.44
C ARG A 103 -3.34 -3.01 -9.72
N TYR A 104 -2.95 -1.87 -10.26
CA TYR A 104 -2.10 -0.93 -9.53
C TYR A 104 -2.31 0.52 -9.95
N ILE A 105 -1.88 1.40 -9.05
CA ILE A 105 -1.65 2.82 -9.34
C ILE A 105 -0.38 3.28 -8.63
N VAL A 106 0.44 4.06 -9.33
CA VAL A 106 1.66 4.68 -8.83
C VAL A 106 1.50 6.19 -8.96
N VAL A 107 1.75 6.90 -7.87
CA VAL A 107 1.68 8.36 -7.80
C VAL A 107 3.05 8.86 -7.38
N VAL A 108 3.71 9.56 -8.29
CA VAL A 108 5.03 10.16 -8.08
C VAL A 108 4.84 11.61 -7.68
N GLY A 109 5.63 12.07 -6.71
CA GLY A 109 5.55 13.44 -6.27
C GLY A 109 6.54 13.76 -5.15
N LYS A 110 6.20 14.77 -4.37
CA LYS A 110 6.95 15.19 -3.18
C LYS A 110 6.04 15.31 -1.98
N LEU A 111 6.55 14.86 -0.83
CA LEU A 111 5.88 15.01 0.46
C LEU A 111 6.82 15.73 1.42
N PHE A 112 6.44 16.91 1.92
CA PHE A 112 7.35 17.80 2.68
C PHE A 112 8.70 17.99 1.97
N ASN A 113 8.67 18.29 0.67
CA ASN A 113 9.84 18.43 -0.20
C ASN A 113 10.72 17.17 -0.39
N THR A 114 10.29 16.01 0.14
CA THR A 114 10.96 14.72 -0.08
C THR A 114 10.39 14.02 -1.31
N PRO A 115 11.19 13.72 -2.36
CA PRO A 115 10.74 12.92 -3.50
C PRO A 115 10.25 11.54 -3.05
N LEU A 116 9.02 11.21 -3.44
CA LEU A 116 8.30 10.04 -2.94
C LEU A 116 7.43 9.42 -4.04
N ILE A 117 7.45 8.10 -4.09
CA ILE A 117 6.51 7.27 -4.83
C ILE A 117 5.52 6.66 -3.84
N LEU A 118 4.23 6.93 -4.03
CA LEU A 118 3.14 6.23 -3.39
C LEU A 118 2.58 5.21 -4.39
N ALA A 119 2.73 3.92 -4.11
CA ALA A 119 2.27 2.87 -5.01
C ALA A 119 1.27 1.92 -4.33
N ASN A 120 0.15 1.66 -4.98
CA ASN A 120 -0.89 0.77 -4.50
C ASN A 120 -1.07 -0.41 -5.44
N ILE A 121 -0.96 -1.64 -4.93
CA ILE A 121 -1.09 -2.87 -5.71
C ILE A 121 -2.22 -3.79 -5.22
N TYR A 122 -2.85 -4.47 -6.17
CA TYR A 122 -3.77 -5.58 -6.00
C TYR A 122 -3.28 -6.73 -6.88
N GLY A 123 -2.50 -7.64 -6.31
CA GLY A 123 -1.89 -8.77 -7.00
C GLY A 123 -2.91 -9.71 -7.66
N PRO A 124 -2.51 -10.49 -8.67
CA PRO A 124 -3.34 -11.55 -9.22
C PRO A 124 -3.60 -12.64 -8.18
N ASN A 125 -4.75 -13.29 -8.27
CA ASN A 125 -5.14 -14.41 -7.39
C ASN A 125 -4.58 -15.77 -7.84
N TRP A 126 -3.69 -15.77 -8.85
CA TRP A 126 -2.91 -16.92 -9.28
C TRP A 126 -1.43 -16.58 -9.20
N ASP A 127 -0.59 -17.61 -9.13
CA ASP A 127 0.86 -17.41 -9.05
C ASP A 127 1.40 -16.81 -10.35
N ASN A 128 1.92 -15.58 -10.27
CA ASN A 128 2.35 -14.81 -11.43
C ASN A 128 3.50 -13.88 -11.07
N ALA A 129 4.73 -14.39 -11.14
CA ALA A 129 5.95 -13.61 -10.95
C ALA A 129 6.08 -12.44 -11.94
N GLN A 130 5.69 -12.64 -13.20
CA GLN A 130 5.85 -11.64 -14.26
C GLN A 130 5.07 -10.36 -13.97
N PHE A 131 3.89 -10.46 -13.34
CA PHE A 131 3.12 -9.29 -12.93
C PHE A 131 3.93 -8.38 -11.99
N PHE A 132 4.59 -8.94 -10.98
CA PHE A 132 5.39 -8.16 -10.03
C PHE A 132 6.68 -7.62 -10.67
N LEU A 133 7.36 -8.41 -11.51
CA LEU A 133 8.52 -7.94 -12.27
C LEU A 133 8.16 -6.75 -13.17
N ASN A 134 7.05 -6.87 -13.91
CA ASN A 134 6.55 -5.79 -14.75
C ASN A 134 6.17 -4.56 -13.92
N PHE A 135 5.44 -4.74 -12.82
CA PHE A 135 5.09 -3.63 -11.92
C PHE A 135 6.33 -2.90 -11.39
N PHE A 136 7.36 -3.61 -10.93
CA PHE A 136 8.59 -2.95 -10.44
C PHE A 136 9.34 -2.24 -11.58
N SER A 137 9.29 -2.75 -12.81
CA SER A 137 9.89 -2.10 -13.97
C SER A 137 9.20 -0.79 -14.40
N THR A 138 7.94 -0.56 -13.98
CA THR A 138 7.24 0.71 -14.24
C THR A 138 7.52 1.78 -13.20
N LEU A 139 8.16 1.43 -12.08
CA LEU A 139 8.49 2.41 -11.04
C LEU A 139 9.60 3.35 -11.55
N PRO A 140 9.51 4.67 -11.25
CA PRO A 140 10.63 5.57 -11.44
C PRO A 140 11.87 5.11 -10.65
N ASP A 141 13.03 5.66 -11.03
CA ASP A 141 14.32 5.32 -10.40
C ASP A 141 14.29 5.45 -8.87
N LEU A 142 14.42 4.31 -8.18
CA LEU A 142 14.40 4.20 -6.72
C LEU A 142 15.69 4.72 -6.05
N ASN A 143 16.68 5.17 -6.82
CA ASN A 143 17.78 5.98 -6.27
C ASN A 143 17.37 7.44 -6.07
N SER A 144 16.45 7.94 -6.89
CA SER A 144 15.98 9.32 -6.89
C SER A 144 14.74 9.53 -6.01
N TYR A 145 13.94 8.48 -5.81
CA TYR A 145 12.69 8.54 -5.06
C TYR A 145 12.64 7.52 -3.93
N LYS A 146 12.06 7.92 -2.80
CA LYS A 146 11.67 6.95 -1.75
C LYS A 146 10.41 6.22 -2.17
N LEU A 147 10.23 4.98 -1.75
CA LEU A 147 9.03 4.19 -2.05
C LEU A 147 8.22 3.88 -0.80
N ILE A 148 6.91 4.12 -0.87
CA ILE A 148 5.90 3.51 -0.01
C ILE A 148 4.95 2.74 -0.91
N LEU A 149 5.10 1.41 -0.89
CA LEU A 149 4.25 0.47 -1.61
C LEU A 149 3.30 -0.18 -0.62
N GLY A 150 2.00 -0.04 -0.82
CA GLY A 150 0.97 -0.73 -0.04
C GLY A 150 0.12 -1.61 -0.95
N GLY A 151 -0.36 -2.75 -0.47
CA GLY A 151 -1.30 -3.52 -1.29
C GLY A 151 -1.68 -4.86 -0.73
N ASP A 152 -2.70 -5.43 -1.37
CA ASP A 152 -3.02 -6.85 -1.28
C ASP A 152 -2.20 -7.57 -2.36
N PHE A 153 -1.19 -8.32 -1.95
CA PHE A 153 -0.29 -9.02 -2.86
C PHE A 153 -0.86 -10.36 -3.33
N ASN A 154 -1.98 -10.83 -2.76
CA ASN A 154 -2.57 -12.15 -3.00
C ASN A 154 -1.59 -13.32 -2.87
N CYS A 155 -0.48 -13.14 -2.15
CA CYS A 155 0.51 -14.18 -1.87
C CYS A 155 1.16 -13.97 -0.49
N VAL A 156 1.75 -15.04 0.04
CA VAL A 156 2.44 -15.02 1.33
C VAL A 156 3.94 -14.87 1.12
N LEU A 157 4.59 -13.96 1.87
CA LEU A 157 6.03 -13.74 1.76
C LEU A 157 6.84 -14.62 2.72
N HIS A 158 6.25 -15.03 3.85
CA HIS A 158 6.82 -15.96 4.82
C HIS A 158 5.84 -17.09 5.17
N PRO A 159 5.80 -18.21 4.41
CA PRO A 159 4.78 -19.25 4.57
C PRO A 159 4.56 -19.76 6.01
N GLN A 160 5.64 -19.91 6.79
CA GLN A 160 5.58 -20.40 8.17
C GLN A 160 4.90 -19.42 9.15
N LEU A 161 4.98 -18.12 8.87
CA LEU A 161 4.52 -17.05 9.76
C LEU A 161 3.25 -16.35 9.23
N ASP A 162 3.06 -16.36 7.91
CA ASP A 162 1.98 -15.68 7.19
C ASP A 162 0.83 -16.63 6.84
N ARG A 163 0.84 -17.88 7.31
CA ARG A 163 -0.28 -18.83 7.22
C ARG A 163 -0.60 -19.47 8.56
N SER A 164 -1.87 -19.72 8.81
CA SER A 164 -2.32 -20.47 9.99
C SER A 164 -2.22 -21.99 9.80
N SER A 165 -2.34 -22.49 8.56
CA SER A 165 -2.41 -23.93 8.27
C SER A 165 -1.04 -24.54 7.97
N VAL A 166 -0.69 -25.57 8.74
CA VAL A 166 0.51 -26.40 8.57
C VAL A 166 0.41 -27.33 7.35
N ARG A 167 -0.81 -27.59 6.83
CA ARG A 167 -1.02 -28.46 5.65
C ARG A 167 -0.65 -27.80 4.32
N SER A 168 -0.43 -26.49 4.32
CA SER A 168 -0.02 -25.77 3.12
C SER A 168 1.49 -25.94 2.90
N SER A 169 1.92 -26.12 1.65
CA SER A 169 3.35 -26.30 1.37
C SER A 169 4.14 -25.12 1.93
N ASN A 170 5.28 -25.42 2.57
CA ASN A 170 6.24 -24.41 3.04
C ASN A 170 6.94 -23.70 1.88
N ASN A 171 6.65 -24.10 0.64
CA ASN A 171 7.25 -23.55 -0.55
C ASN A 171 6.65 -22.17 -0.85
N LEU A 172 7.52 -21.24 -1.19
CA LEU A 172 7.13 -19.96 -1.75
C LEU A 172 6.54 -20.18 -3.15
N SER A 173 5.54 -19.35 -3.49
CA SER A 173 5.10 -19.25 -4.88
C SER A 173 6.17 -18.53 -5.72
N SER A 174 6.15 -18.69 -7.04
CA SER A 174 7.08 -17.98 -7.92
C SER A 174 6.97 -16.46 -7.77
N ALA A 175 5.74 -15.94 -7.59
CA ALA A 175 5.51 -14.54 -7.26
C ALA A 175 6.21 -14.12 -5.96
N ALA A 176 6.06 -14.89 -4.88
CA ALA A 176 6.69 -14.58 -3.60
C ALA A 176 8.22 -14.62 -3.69
N VAL A 177 8.79 -15.55 -4.46
CA VAL A 177 10.23 -15.60 -4.75
C VAL A 177 10.67 -14.32 -5.49
N ALA A 178 9.97 -13.94 -6.56
CA ALA A 178 10.29 -12.73 -7.32
C ALA A 178 10.18 -11.47 -6.47
N ILE A 179 9.12 -11.32 -5.67
CA ILE A 179 8.95 -10.20 -4.73
C ILE A 179 10.12 -10.17 -3.75
N ASN A 180 10.42 -11.25 -3.05
CA ASN A 180 11.51 -11.29 -2.07
C ASN A 180 12.89 -10.99 -2.69
N SER A 181 13.10 -11.34 -3.95
CA SER A 181 14.31 -10.95 -4.68
C SER A 181 14.33 -9.46 -5.00
N LEU A 182 13.24 -8.89 -5.51
CA LEU A 182 13.10 -7.45 -5.79
C LEU A 182 13.28 -6.61 -4.52
N LEU A 183 12.67 -7.00 -3.41
CA LEU A 183 12.82 -6.31 -2.13
C LEU A 183 14.29 -6.27 -1.69
N ARG A 184 15.01 -7.39 -1.81
CA ARG A 184 16.44 -7.44 -1.50
C ARG A 184 17.27 -6.56 -2.43
N SER A 185 17.03 -6.62 -3.73
CA SER A 185 17.78 -5.85 -4.73
C SER A 185 17.61 -4.33 -4.57
N TYR A 186 16.42 -3.88 -4.18
CA TYR A 186 16.11 -2.46 -3.99
C TYR A 186 16.25 -1.97 -2.55
N GLY A 187 16.70 -2.81 -1.61
CA GLY A 187 16.85 -2.43 -0.20
C GLY A 187 15.52 -2.11 0.51
N LEU A 188 14.42 -2.71 0.06
CA LEU A 188 13.08 -2.53 0.59
C LEU A 188 12.77 -3.59 1.65
N SER A 189 11.88 -3.31 2.60
CA SER A 189 11.31 -4.37 3.44
C SER A 189 9.87 -4.14 3.86
N ASP A 190 9.28 -5.23 4.35
CA ASP A 190 8.05 -5.23 5.13
C ASP A 190 8.35 -4.74 6.56
N PRO A 191 7.95 -3.49 6.91
CA PRO A 191 8.26 -2.94 8.22
C PRO A 191 7.52 -3.66 9.35
N TRP A 192 6.42 -4.36 9.06
CA TRP A 192 5.68 -5.11 10.07
C TRP A 192 6.43 -6.37 10.46
N ARG A 193 6.96 -7.10 9.49
CA ARG A 193 7.77 -8.29 9.77
C ARG A 193 9.08 -7.93 10.46
N VAL A 194 9.71 -6.81 10.10
CA VAL A 194 10.90 -6.30 10.80
C VAL A 194 10.61 -6.03 12.28
N LYS A 195 9.45 -5.42 12.59
CA LYS A 195 9.05 -5.15 13.98
C LYS A 195 8.56 -6.39 14.72
N ASN A 196 7.98 -7.35 14.00
CA ASN A 196 7.33 -8.54 14.54
C ASN A 196 7.92 -9.80 13.89
N PRO A 197 9.19 -10.15 14.17
CA PRO A 197 9.93 -11.15 13.40
C PRO A 197 9.32 -12.57 13.49
N THR A 198 8.68 -12.91 14.61
CA THR A 198 8.14 -14.25 14.87
C THR A 198 6.63 -14.28 15.06
N THR A 199 5.98 -13.12 15.14
CA THR A 199 4.53 -13.04 15.39
C THR A 199 3.74 -13.57 14.21
N LYS A 200 2.72 -14.40 14.49
CA LYS A 200 1.70 -14.78 13.52
C LYS A 200 0.51 -13.84 13.65
N GLN A 201 0.29 -13.02 12.63
CA GLN A 201 -0.87 -12.15 12.48
C GLN A 201 -1.31 -12.23 11.03
N PHE A 202 -2.61 -12.15 10.78
CA PHE A 202 -3.20 -12.38 9.46
C PHE A 202 -4.08 -11.21 9.05
N SER A 203 -4.23 -11.03 7.74
CA SER A 203 -5.04 -9.96 7.15
C SER A 203 -6.24 -10.49 6.36
N PHE A 204 -6.23 -11.78 6.04
CA PHE A 204 -7.26 -12.44 5.26
C PHE A 204 -7.67 -13.78 5.88
N PHE A 205 -8.96 -14.07 5.82
CA PHE A 205 -9.53 -15.38 6.12
C PHE A 205 -10.14 -15.95 4.83
N SER A 206 -9.76 -17.18 4.49
CA SER A 206 -10.38 -17.97 3.43
C SER A 206 -11.49 -18.85 4.02
N PRO A 207 -12.77 -18.58 3.72
CA PRO A 207 -13.86 -19.43 4.17
C PRO A 207 -13.78 -20.84 3.59
N VAL A 208 -13.39 -20.97 2.31
CA VAL A 208 -13.32 -22.25 1.59
C VAL A 208 -12.29 -23.20 2.21
N HIS A 209 -11.15 -22.65 2.65
CA HIS A 209 -10.06 -23.46 3.20
C HIS A 209 -9.99 -23.39 4.73
N HIS A 210 -10.93 -22.69 5.38
CA HIS A 210 -10.94 -22.43 6.83
C HIS A 210 -9.57 -22.05 7.38
N SER A 211 -8.88 -21.13 6.69
CA SER A 211 -7.49 -20.76 7.00
C SER A 211 -7.28 -19.26 6.92
N TYR A 212 -6.27 -18.80 7.66
CA TYR A 212 -5.88 -17.40 7.70
C TYR A 212 -4.54 -17.23 6.99
N SER A 213 -4.41 -16.11 6.30
CA SER A 213 -3.16 -15.69 5.68
C SER A 213 -2.91 -14.20 5.85
N ARG A 214 -1.65 -13.81 5.88
CA ARG A 214 -1.24 -12.42 5.73
C ARG A 214 -0.87 -12.19 4.27
N ILE A 215 -1.65 -11.35 3.59
CA ILE A 215 -1.46 -11.05 2.16
C ILE A 215 -1.47 -9.54 1.89
N ASP A 216 -1.77 -8.74 2.90
CA ASP A 216 -1.76 -7.28 2.84
C ASP A 216 -0.48 -6.75 3.49
N TYR A 217 0.31 -6.00 2.71
CA TYR A 217 1.64 -5.53 3.10
C TYR A 217 1.80 -4.05 2.82
N PHE A 218 2.51 -3.38 3.72
CA PHE A 218 3.32 -2.23 3.35
C PHE A 218 4.74 -2.69 3.08
N ILE A 219 5.38 -2.09 2.09
CA ILE A 219 6.78 -2.25 1.72
C ILE A 219 7.37 -0.84 1.64
N VAL A 220 8.49 -0.62 2.32
CA VAL A 220 9.12 0.70 2.44
C VAL A 220 10.61 0.64 2.16
N ASP A 221 11.17 1.76 1.69
CA ASP A 221 12.61 1.96 1.59
C ASP A 221 13.25 2.06 2.99
N ASN A 222 14.04 1.04 3.35
CA ASN A 222 14.65 0.92 4.68
C ASN A 222 15.75 1.92 4.95
N GLN A 223 16.42 2.40 3.89
CA GLN A 223 17.61 3.23 4.02
C GLN A 223 17.23 4.70 4.15
N ARG A 224 16.08 5.09 3.60
CA ARG A 224 15.73 6.51 3.41
C ARG A 224 14.47 6.97 4.13
N LEU A 225 13.66 6.06 4.68
CA LEU A 225 12.51 6.40 5.52
C LEU A 225 12.77 6.08 6.99
N PRO A 226 12.38 6.97 7.94
CA PRO A 226 12.37 6.63 9.35
C PRO A 226 11.53 5.37 9.60
N ARG A 227 11.98 4.51 10.51
CA ARG A 227 11.23 3.30 10.87
C ARG A 227 9.81 3.68 11.36
N PRO A 228 8.76 2.96 10.94
CA PRO A 228 7.41 3.23 11.42
C PRO A 228 7.31 3.09 12.95
N ARG A 229 6.72 4.09 13.62
CA ARG A 229 6.61 4.11 15.09
C ARG A 229 5.60 3.08 15.61
N SER A 230 4.43 2.99 14.98
CA SER A 230 3.34 2.08 15.35
C SER A 230 2.82 1.36 14.11
N GLN A 231 2.40 0.11 14.31
CA GLN A 231 1.86 -0.74 13.26
C GLN A 231 0.85 -1.68 13.91
N SER A 232 -0.29 -1.87 13.26
CA SER A 232 -1.37 -2.74 13.71
C SER A 232 -2.09 -3.31 12.50
N TYR A 233 -2.57 -4.53 12.63
CA TYR A 233 -3.54 -5.16 11.72
C TYR A 233 -4.92 -5.09 12.36
#